data_AF-J1SK48-F1
#
_entry.id   AF-J1SK48-F1
#
_cell.length_a   1.000
_cell.length_b   1.000
_cell.length_c   1.000
_cell.angle_alpha   90.00
_cell.angle_beta   90.00
_cell.angle_gamma   90.00
#
_symmetry.space_group_name_H-M   'P 1'
#
loop_
_entity.id
_entity.type
_entity.pdbx_description
1 polymer ?
#
loop_
_entity_poly.entity_id
_entity_poly.type
_entity_poly.pdbx_seq_one_letter_code
_entity_poly.pdbx_strand_id
1 'polypeptide(L)'
;MPKQDLARLIGAFDRLAASGFKLGAEWEAVHEICQNHEGEQVFDWGHALCHRVEGDDWNAGYWYRRAGKTIGAGTIAEEWAAMRPELSEKL
;
A
#
# COMPACT_ATOMS: atom_id res chain seq x y z
N MET A 1 1.03 -9.85 -12.64
CA MET A 1 0.02 -9.79 -11.58
C MET A 1 -1.11 -10.83 -11.70
N PRO A 2 -1.14 -11.85 -10.83
CA PRO A 2 -2.36 -12.62 -10.61
C PRO A 2 -3.40 -11.69 -9.96
N LYS A 3 -4.56 -11.50 -10.61
CA LYS A 3 -5.69 -10.68 -10.11
C LYS A 3 -6.08 -11.02 -8.65
N GLN A 4 -5.82 -12.26 -8.24
CA GLN A 4 -6.02 -12.75 -6.88
C GLN A 4 -5.13 -12.04 -5.84
N ASP A 5 -3.87 -11.75 -6.15
CA ASP A 5 -2.95 -11.11 -5.20
C ASP A 5 -3.25 -9.62 -5.05
N LEU A 6 -3.71 -8.97 -6.12
CA LEU A 6 -4.25 -7.61 -6.02
C LEU A 6 -5.52 -7.56 -5.15
N ALA A 7 -6.43 -8.53 -5.29
CA ALA A 7 -7.62 -8.61 -4.44
C ALA A 7 -7.24 -8.83 -2.97
N ARG A 8 -6.22 -9.67 -2.71
CA ARG A 8 -5.66 -9.88 -1.37
C ARG A 8 -5.06 -8.59 -0.81
N LEU A 9 -4.30 -7.84 -1.62
CA LEU A 9 -3.70 -6.57 -1.23
C LEU A 9 -4.77 -5.55 -0.81
N ILE A 10 -5.80 -5.36 -1.64
CA ILE A 10 -6.91 -4.44 -1.34
C ILE A 10 -7.61 -4.85 -0.04
N GLY A 11 -7.90 -6.15 0.12
CA GLY A 11 -8.53 -6.66 1.33
C GLY A 11 -7.65 -6.52 2.58
N ALA A 12 -6.33 -6.62 2.44
CA ALA A 12 -5.38 -6.40 3.54
C ALA A 12 -5.32 -4.92 3.95
N PHE A 13 -5.28 -4.01 2.98
CA PHE A 13 -5.37 -2.58 3.27
C PHE A 13 -6.70 -2.17 3.89
N ASP A 14 -7.83 -2.76 3.49
CA ASP A 14 -9.13 -2.51 4.12
C ASP A 14 -9.11 -2.89 5.62
N ARG A 15 -8.42 -3.98 6.00
CA ARG A 15 -8.24 -4.36 7.41
C ARG A 15 -7.26 -3.45 8.15
N LEU A 16 -6.17 -3.04 7.49
CA LEU A 16 -5.24 -2.06 8.05
C LEU A 16 -5.92 -0.70 8.29
N ALA A 17 -6.80 -0.28 7.38
CA ALA A 17 -7.62 0.91 7.56
C ALA A 17 -8.56 0.76 8.75
N ALA A 18 -9.21 -0.40 8.91
CA ALA A 18 -10.08 -0.69 10.04
C ALA A 18 -9.34 -0.73 11.40
N SER A 19 -8.04 -1.06 11.41
CA SER A 19 -7.20 -0.99 12.62
C SER A 19 -6.65 0.42 12.92
N GLY A 20 -6.95 1.39 12.06
CA GLY A 20 -6.51 2.77 12.17
C GLY A 20 -5.07 3.00 11.72
N PHE A 21 -4.61 2.23 10.73
CA PHE A 21 -3.26 2.34 10.16
C PHE A 21 -2.17 2.28 11.23
N LYS A 22 -2.20 1.22 12.04
CA LYS A 22 -1.21 0.98 13.09
C LYS A 22 -0.28 -0.16 12.69
N LEU A 23 0.97 -0.07 13.15
CA LEU A 23 1.88 -1.21 13.11
C LEU A 23 1.28 -2.39 13.89
N GLY A 24 1.43 -3.59 13.33
CA GLY A 24 0.84 -4.82 13.85
C GLY A 24 0.49 -5.79 12.73
N ALA A 25 -0.29 -6.82 13.05
CA ALA A 25 -0.56 -7.94 12.14
C ALA A 25 -1.16 -7.52 10.78
N GLU A 26 -2.04 -6.52 10.75
CA GLU A 26 -2.61 -6.05 9.48
C GLU A 26 -1.59 -5.27 8.63
N TRP A 27 -0.68 -4.52 9.26
CA TRP A 27 0.40 -3.85 8.55
C TRP A 27 1.39 -4.88 7.99
N GLU A 28 1.75 -5.90 8.79
CA GLU A 28 2.65 -6.97 8.39
C GLU A 28 2.07 -7.76 7.21
N ALA A 29 0.77 -8.08 7.26
CA ALA A 29 0.09 -8.76 6.16
C ALA A 29 0.14 -7.96 4.83
N VAL A 30 -0.05 -6.63 4.88
CA VAL A 30 0.10 -5.79 3.68
C VAL A 30 1.55 -5.79 3.21
N HIS A 31 2.50 -5.59 4.14
CA HIS A 31 3.91 -5.51 3.83
C HIS A 31 4.44 -6.80 3.21
N GLU A 32 4.06 -7.97 3.73
CA GLU A 32 4.42 -9.28 3.17
C GLU A 32 3.85 -9.49 1.76
N ILE A 33 2.60 -9.10 1.51
CA ILE A 33 2.02 -9.18 0.16
C ILE A 33 2.82 -8.31 -0.80
N CYS A 34 3.10 -7.05 -0.44
CA CYS A 34 3.89 -6.15 -1.27
C CYS A 34 5.31 -6.70 -1.51
N GLN A 35 5.96 -7.25 -0.48
CA GLN A 35 7.32 -7.77 -0.57
C GLN A 35 7.45 -8.99 -1.49
N ASN A 36 6.42 -9.82 -1.59
CA ASN A 36 6.39 -10.93 -2.54
C ASN A 36 6.23 -10.50 -4.01
N HIS A 37 5.91 -9.23 -4.26
CA HIS A 37 5.61 -8.66 -5.57
C HIS A 37 6.43 -7.39 -5.88
N GLU A 38 7.56 -7.17 -5.22
CA GLU A 38 8.42 -6.00 -5.47
C GLU A 38 8.79 -5.89 -6.95
N GLY A 39 8.63 -4.69 -7.51
CA GLY A 39 8.87 -4.39 -8.93
C GLY A 39 7.60 -4.36 -9.77
N GLU A 40 6.48 -4.87 -9.25
CA GLU A 40 5.16 -4.62 -9.80
C GLU A 40 4.60 -3.31 -9.23
N GLN A 41 4.41 -2.29 -10.07
CA GLN A 41 4.12 -0.91 -9.65
C GLN A 41 2.98 -0.76 -8.63
N VAL A 42 1.92 -1.58 -8.72
CA VAL A 42 0.79 -1.50 -7.78
C VAL A 42 1.14 -2.01 -6.38
N PHE A 43 2.04 -3.00 -6.28
CA PHE A 43 2.53 -3.53 -5.01
C PHE A 43 3.61 -2.62 -4.44
N ASP A 44 4.47 -2.05 -5.29
CA ASP A 44 5.42 -1.01 -4.91
C ASP A 44 4.69 0.22 -4.34
N TRP A 45 3.51 0.58 -4.88
CA TRP A 45 2.69 1.66 -4.32
C TRP A 45 2.12 1.30 -2.94
N GLY A 46 1.71 0.03 -2.75
CA GLY A 46 1.32 -0.48 -1.44
C GLY A 46 2.46 -0.44 -0.42
N HIS A 47 3.67 -0.84 -0.81
CA HIS A 47 4.87 -0.72 0.03
C HIS A 47 5.13 0.71 0.46
N ALA A 48 4.95 1.66 -0.46
CA ALA A 48 5.10 3.08 -0.16
C ALA A 48 4.15 3.54 0.96
N LEU A 49 2.87 3.14 0.90
CA LEU A 49 1.89 3.47 1.95
C LEU A 49 2.21 2.75 3.27
N CYS A 50 2.72 1.51 3.25
CA CYS A 50 3.18 0.80 4.45
C CYS A 50 4.31 1.55 5.18
N HIS A 51 5.29 2.08 4.46
CA HIS A 51 6.37 2.86 5.10
C HIS A 51 5.90 4.24 5.58
N ARG A 52 4.88 4.83 4.95
CA ARG A 52 4.20 6.00 5.53
C ARG A 52 3.52 5.68 6.86
N VAL A 53 2.91 4.49 7.00
CA VAL A 53 2.33 4.03 8.27
C VAL A 53 3.40 3.84 9.34
N GLU A 54 4.56 3.34 8.97
CA GLU A 54 5.73 3.19 9.86
C GLU A 54 6.36 4.52 10.29
N GLY A 55 6.20 5.56 9.47
CA GLY A 55 6.86 6.86 9.67
C GLY A 55 8.27 6.93 9.06
N ASP A 56 8.61 5.98 8.17
CA ASP A 56 9.85 6.00 7.40
C ASP A 56 9.66 6.73 6.07
N ASP A 57 9.69 8.06 6.12
CA ASP A 57 9.47 8.92 4.96
C ASP A 57 10.51 8.71 3.85
N TRP A 58 11.74 8.36 4.21
CA TRP A 58 12.81 8.15 3.23
C TRP A 58 12.54 6.90 2.41
N ASN A 59 12.19 5.80 3.07
CA ASN A 59 11.90 4.53 2.41
C ASN A 59 10.56 4.59 1.68
N ALA A 60 9.54 5.23 2.27
CA ALA A 60 8.29 5.53 1.56
C ALA A 60 8.58 6.25 0.24
N GLY A 61 9.40 7.30 0.26
CA GLY A 61 9.81 8.05 -0.93
C GLY A 61 10.51 7.20 -1.99
N TYR A 62 11.35 6.23 -1.57
CA TYR A 62 11.97 5.25 -2.47
C TYR A 62 10.90 4.42 -3.21
N TRP A 63 9.91 3.89 -2.48
CA TRP A 63 8.85 3.06 -3.04
C TRP A 63 7.85 3.82 -3.91
N TYR A 64 7.48 5.05 -3.53
CA TYR A 64 6.67 5.93 -4.39
C TYR A 64 7.31 6.13 -5.77
N ARG A 65 8.62 6.42 -5.79
CA ARG A 65 9.37 6.57 -7.03
C ARG A 65 9.37 5.28 -7.86
N ARG A 66 9.53 4.12 -7.21
CA ARG A 66 9.50 2.81 -7.88
C ARG A 66 8.13 2.51 -8.49
N ALA A 67 7.06 2.89 -7.80
CA ALA A 67 5.68 2.80 -8.26
C ALA A 67 5.28 3.82 -9.33
N GLY A 68 6.16 4.79 -9.65
CA GLY A 68 5.81 5.90 -10.56
C GLY A 68 4.75 6.85 -9.99
N LYS A 69 4.65 6.94 -8.66
CA LYS A 69 3.67 7.77 -7.94
C LYS A 69 4.38 8.86 -7.13
N THR A 70 3.63 9.88 -6.74
CA THR A 70 4.07 10.91 -5.80
C THR A 70 3.45 10.66 -4.43
N ILE A 71 4.15 11.00 -3.35
CA ILE A 71 3.57 11.00 -1.99
C ILE A 71 2.29 11.83 -1.97
N GLY A 72 1.20 11.27 -1.43
CA GLY A 72 -0.04 12.02 -1.21
C GLY A 72 0.13 13.11 -0.15
N ALA A 73 -0.41 14.30 -0.40
CA ALA A 73 -0.33 15.44 0.53
C ALA A 73 -1.23 15.32 1.77
N GLY A 74 -2.12 14.32 1.80
CA GLY A 74 -3.07 14.09 2.89
C GLY A 74 -2.57 13.08 3.93
N THR A 75 -3.49 12.73 4.83
CA THR A 75 -3.36 11.61 5.77
C THR A 75 -3.27 10.28 5.02
N ILE A 76 -2.73 9.26 5.70
CA ILE A 76 -2.67 7.88 5.19
C ILE A 76 -4.07 7.37 4.80
N ALA A 77 -5.10 7.75 5.57
CA ALA A 77 -6.47 7.36 5.30
C ALA A 77 -7.03 7.99 4.01
N GLU A 78 -6.75 9.28 3.78
CA GLU A 78 -7.13 9.97 2.53
C GLU A 78 -6.41 9.38 1.32
N GLU A 79 -5.13 9.03 1.48
CA GLU A 79 -4.38 8.39 0.41
C GLU A 79 -4.89 6.98 0.10
N TRP A 80 -5.17 6.16 1.12
CA TRP A 80 -5.81 4.86 0.90
C TRP A 80 -7.16 5.00 0.19
N ALA A 81 -7.99 5.98 0.59
CA ALA A 81 -9.27 6.23 -0.06
C ALA A 81 -9.14 6.60 -1.55
N ALA A 82 -8.05 7.27 -1.94
CA ALA A 82 -7.72 7.57 -3.33
C ALA A 82 -7.12 6.37 -4.09
N MET A 83 -6.27 5.57 -3.43
CA MET A 83 -5.63 4.37 -3.98
C MET A 83 -6.63 3.27 -4.30
N ARG A 84 -7.52 2.97 -3.35
CA ARG A 84 -8.43 1.83 -3.38
C ARG A 84 -9.24 1.70 -4.68
N PRO A 85 -9.92 2.75 -5.21
CA PRO A 85 -10.64 2.64 -6.49
C PRO A 85 -9.70 2.41 -7.68
N GLU A 86 -8.53 3.08 -7.73
CA GLU A 86 -7.57 2.91 -8.83
C GLU A 86 -6.98 1.49 -8.86
N LEU A 87 -6.77 0.88 -7.70
CA LEU A 87 -6.40 -0.53 -7.58
C LEU A 87 -7.56 -1.44 -7.98
N SER A 88 -8.80 -1.12 -7.60
CA SER A 88 -9.98 -1.94 -7.92
C SER A 88 -10.26 -2.01 -9.42
N GLU A 89 -9.95 -0.94 -10.18
CA GLU A 89 -10.04 -0.93 -11.65
C GLU A 89 -9.05 -1.88 -12.34
N LYS A 90 -8.00 -2.29 -11.64
CA LYS A 90 -6.95 -3.19 -12.16
C LYS A 90 -7.19 -4.67 -11.80
N LEU A 91 -8.27 -4.98 -11.07
CA LEU A 91 -8.72 -6.34 -10.75
C LEU A 91 -9.22 -7.10 -11.99
#